data_AF-A0A497G7A5-F1
#
_entry.id   AF-A0A497G7A5-F1
#
_cell.length_a   1.000
_cell.length_b   1.000
_cell.length_c   1.000
_cell.angle_alpha   90.00
_cell.angle_beta   90.00
_cell.angle_gamma   90.00
#
_symmetry.space_group_name_H-M   'P 1'
#
loop_
_entity.id
_entity.type
_entity.pdbx_description
1 polymer ?
#
loop_
_entity_poly.entity_id
_entity_poly.type
_entity_poly.pdbx_seq_one_letter_code
_entity_poly.pdbx_strand_id
1 'polypeptide(L)'
;MHPFYTYTTILAGRIVAEALEREGYVVRKPGGEVDWARSLVRPGSFGFNLAVRGRDPGGVIEPEEYEKIRLRLIEILRELRNPVTNAHLFKLVCRREDAEALGYGGPRCADVFVWPNFGDHLELEYEKVTREDYAKMGVPDIGTWEWPVGIPTGAHEDIAMLIVRGPGVKRGYKCKKLYSLINVVPTLCYAAGLPIPRDCTGGVIKEMLALEE
;
A
#
# COMPACT_ATOMS: atom_id res chain seq x y z
N MET A 1 -10.31 11.09 -7.50
CA MET A 1 -9.53 11.31 -6.25
C MET A 1 -10.27 12.33 -5.43
N HIS A 2 -10.37 12.13 -4.12
CA HIS A 2 -11.07 13.01 -3.17
C HIS A 2 -10.11 14.09 -2.63
N PRO A 3 -10.51 15.33 -2.31
CA PRO A 3 -9.54 16.38 -2.00
C PRO A 3 -8.81 16.11 -0.69
N PHE A 4 -9.52 15.48 0.25
CA PHE A 4 -8.89 14.99 1.45
C PHE A 4 -7.98 13.80 1.19
N TYR A 5 -8.13 13.00 0.13
CA TYR A 5 -7.19 11.90 -0.14
C TYR A 5 -5.76 12.45 -0.34
N THR A 6 -5.62 13.51 -1.14
CA THR A 6 -4.34 14.17 -1.37
C THR A 6 -3.87 14.93 -0.13
N TYR A 7 -4.78 15.66 0.53
CA TYR A 7 -4.46 16.43 1.74
C TYR A 7 -4.04 15.52 2.91
N THR A 8 -4.78 14.43 3.13
CA THR A 8 -4.47 13.39 4.11
C THR A 8 -3.17 12.68 3.77
N THR A 9 -2.85 12.40 2.51
CA THR A 9 -1.61 11.70 2.14
C THR A 9 -0.37 12.58 2.37
N ILE A 10 -0.41 13.85 1.95
CA ILE A 10 0.71 14.79 2.18
C ILE A 10 0.89 15.06 3.68
N LEU A 11 -0.22 15.34 4.39
CA LEU A 11 -0.16 15.52 5.84
C LEU A 11 0.26 14.24 6.55
N ALA A 12 -0.18 13.06 6.09
CA ALA A 12 0.21 11.77 6.65
C ALA A 12 1.72 11.59 6.59
N GLY A 13 2.33 11.82 5.43
CA GLY A 13 3.79 11.74 5.27
C GLY A 13 4.52 12.65 6.25
N ARG A 14 4.05 13.89 6.41
CA ARG A 14 4.62 14.84 7.38
C ARG A 14 4.43 14.41 8.83
N ILE A 15 3.22 14.05 9.23
CA ILE A 15 2.87 13.62 10.59
C ILE A 15 3.67 12.38 10.98
N VAL A 16 3.78 11.41 10.07
CA VAL A 16 4.59 10.21 10.27
C VAL A 16 6.05 10.59 10.45
N ALA A 17 6.61 11.41 9.56
CA ALA A 17 8.01 11.82 9.66
C ALA A 17 8.31 12.56 10.98
N GLU A 18 7.46 13.50 11.38
CA GLU A 18 7.59 14.25 12.64
C GLU A 18 7.45 13.34 13.88
N ALA A 19 6.51 12.39 13.87
CA ALA A 19 6.35 11.44 14.96
C ALA A 19 7.54 10.49 15.09
N LEU A 20 8.03 9.96 13.96
CA LEU A 20 9.19 9.08 13.95
C LEU A 20 10.47 9.82 14.34
N GLU A 21 10.59 11.10 14.01
CA GLU A 21 11.69 11.95 14.46
C GLU A 21 11.64 12.18 15.97
N ARG A 22 10.45 12.50 16.52
CA ARG A 22 10.26 12.68 17.96
C ARG A 22 10.60 11.43 18.77
N GLU A 23 10.27 10.26 18.25
CA GLU A 23 10.54 8.97 18.90
C GLU A 23 11.96 8.44 18.59
N GLY A 24 12.78 9.18 17.83
CA GLY A 24 14.17 8.83 17.52
C GLY A 24 14.37 7.76 16.45
N TYR A 25 13.30 7.39 15.72
CA TYR A 25 13.37 6.44 14.60
C TYR A 25 13.95 7.06 13.34
N VAL A 26 13.71 8.35 13.14
CA VAL A 26 14.26 9.16 12.04
C VAL A 26 15.18 10.21 12.63
N VAL A 27 16.37 10.35 12.07
CA VAL A 27 17.36 11.37 12.48
C VAL A 27 17.54 12.33 11.32
N ARG A 28 17.50 13.65 11.58
CA ARG A 28 17.83 14.68 10.58
C ARG A 28 19.21 15.27 10.79
N LYS A 29 19.85 15.65 9.69
CA LYS A 29 21.07 16.45 9.68
C LYS A 29 20.74 17.92 10.00
N PRO A 30 21.74 18.75 10.36
CA PRO A 30 21.52 20.19 10.57
C PRO A 30 20.89 20.93 9.38
N GLY A 31 21.06 20.42 8.15
CA GLY A 31 20.42 20.95 6.94
C GLY A 31 18.98 20.50 6.69
N GLY A 32 18.37 19.73 7.61
CA GLY A 32 16.99 19.27 7.51
C GLY A 32 16.77 17.97 6.73
N GLU A 33 17.78 17.50 5.97
CA GLU A 33 17.75 16.21 5.30
C GLU A 33 17.79 15.04 6.27
N VAL A 34 17.15 13.92 5.92
CA VAL A 34 17.19 12.69 6.73
C VAL A 34 18.57 12.03 6.66
N ASP A 35 19.10 11.66 7.82
CA ASP A 35 20.32 10.88 7.97
C ASP A 35 19.98 9.37 8.03
N TRP A 36 19.91 8.74 6.86
CA TRP A 36 19.62 7.30 6.73
C TRP A 36 20.71 6.39 7.32
N ALA A 37 21.91 6.92 7.58
CA ALA A 37 23.00 6.17 8.21
C ALA A 37 22.84 6.09 9.74
N ARG A 38 21.94 6.90 10.32
CA ARG A 38 21.64 6.91 11.76
C ARG A 38 20.18 6.59 12.08
N SER A 39 19.30 6.64 11.08
CA SER A 39 17.88 6.35 11.25
C SER A 39 17.63 4.85 11.35
N LEU A 40 16.73 4.48 12.27
CA LEU A 40 16.32 3.10 12.52
C LEU A 40 15.35 2.58 11.46
N VAL A 41 14.55 3.50 10.90
CA VAL A 41 13.48 3.18 9.93
C VAL A 41 13.76 3.82 8.58
N ARG A 42 13.36 3.11 7.52
CA ARG A 42 13.44 3.53 6.12
C ARG A 42 12.10 3.32 5.44
N PRO A 43 11.73 4.14 4.44
CA PRO A 43 10.55 3.91 3.63
C PRO A 43 10.59 2.53 2.97
N GLY A 44 9.44 1.85 2.93
CA GLY A 44 9.24 0.60 2.20
C GLY A 44 7.98 0.67 1.34
N SER A 45 7.88 -0.23 0.36
CA SER A 45 6.66 -0.35 -0.45
C SER A 45 5.50 -0.80 0.44
N PHE A 46 4.49 0.05 0.61
CA PHE A 46 3.32 -0.18 1.49
C PHE A 46 3.69 -0.46 2.95
N GLY A 47 4.76 0.15 3.46
CA GLY A 47 5.27 -0.15 4.79
C GLY A 47 6.54 0.57 5.19
N PHE A 48 7.14 0.08 6.27
CA PHE A 48 8.40 0.58 6.82
C PHE A 48 9.41 -0.56 6.97
N ASN A 49 10.65 -0.30 6.55
CA ASN A 49 11.80 -1.19 6.72
C ASN A 49 12.61 -0.73 7.94
N LEU A 50 13.10 -1.68 8.74
CA LEU A 50 14.05 -1.43 9.80
C LEU A 50 15.48 -1.67 9.30
N ALA A 51 16.41 -0.80 9.68
CA ALA A 51 17.80 -0.88 9.25
C ALA A 51 18.60 -1.89 10.11
N VAL A 52 18.43 -3.19 9.88
CA VAL A 52 19.03 -4.27 10.70
C VAL A 52 20.45 -4.59 10.26
N ARG A 53 21.40 -4.65 11.20
CA ARG A 53 22.81 -4.97 10.92
C ARG A 53 22.92 -6.38 10.34
N GLY A 54 23.73 -6.54 9.30
CA GLY A 54 23.95 -7.82 8.60
C GLY A 54 22.84 -8.21 7.60
N ARG A 55 21.64 -7.63 7.72
CA ARG A 55 20.54 -7.81 6.75
C ARG A 55 20.47 -6.66 5.74
N ASP A 56 20.55 -5.43 6.26
CA ASP A 56 20.37 -4.21 5.48
C ASP A 56 21.70 -3.46 5.28
N PRO A 57 21.95 -2.90 4.09
CA PRO A 57 23.13 -2.05 3.86
C PRO A 57 23.16 -0.87 4.84
N GLY A 58 24.25 -0.76 5.60
CA GLY A 58 24.39 0.28 6.63
C GLY A 58 23.38 0.17 7.77
N GLY A 59 22.95 -1.05 8.12
CA GLY A 59 22.07 -1.30 9.26
C GLY A 59 22.67 -0.83 10.59
N VAL A 60 21.83 -0.21 11.42
CA VAL A 60 22.19 0.37 12.74
C VAL A 60 21.49 -0.34 13.91
N ILE A 61 20.52 -1.21 13.63
CA ILE A 61 19.79 -2.00 14.62
C ILE A 61 20.49 -3.35 14.80
N GLU A 62 20.84 -3.72 16.03
CA GLU A 62 21.33 -5.07 16.30
C GLU A 62 20.19 -6.11 16.11
N PRO A 63 20.46 -7.31 15.56
CA PRO A 63 19.44 -8.32 15.30
C PRO A 63 18.58 -8.66 16.52
N GLU A 64 19.15 -8.63 17.72
CA GLU A 64 18.46 -8.93 18.98
C GLU A 64 17.46 -7.84 19.38
N GLU A 65 17.65 -6.61 18.92
CA GLU A 65 16.76 -5.48 19.21
C GLU A 65 15.64 -5.30 18.17
N TYR A 66 15.76 -5.97 17.01
CA TYR A 66 14.86 -5.83 15.87
C TYR A 66 13.38 -5.91 16.26
N GLU A 67 12.97 -6.98 16.93
CA GLU A 67 11.54 -7.22 17.20
C GLU A 67 10.99 -6.22 18.22
N LYS A 68 11.79 -5.81 19.21
CA LYS A 68 11.41 -4.77 20.18
C LYS A 68 11.19 -3.43 19.47
N ILE A 69 12.11 -3.03 18.61
CA ILE A 69 12.04 -1.77 17.84
C ILE A 69 10.85 -1.81 16.86
N ARG A 70 10.61 -2.95 16.23
CA ARG A 70 9.47 -3.18 15.32
C ARG A 70 8.13 -3.05 16.01
N LEU A 71 7.97 -3.68 17.17
CA LEU A 71 6.73 -3.59 17.96
C LEU A 71 6.46 -2.16 18.40
N ARG A 72 7.49 -1.46 18.88
CA ARG A 72 7.35 -0.06 19.26
C ARG A 72 7.02 0.85 18.07
N LEU A 73 7.57 0.60 16.89
CA LEU A 73 7.19 1.30 15.65
C LEU A 73 5.70 1.09 15.33
N ILE A 74 5.20 -0.14 15.46
CA ILE A 74 3.79 -0.46 15.23
C ILE A 74 2.89 0.33 16.19
N GLU A 75 3.24 0.42 17.48
CA GLU A 75 2.50 1.22 18.47
C GLU A 75 2.43 2.70 18.08
N ILE A 76 3.59 3.30 17.76
CA ILE A 76 3.68 4.71 17.34
C ILE A 76 2.75 4.96 16.15
N LEU A 77 2.81 4.12 15.12
CA LEU A 77 2.01 4.29 13.89
C LEU A 77 0.51 4.12 14.15
N ARG A 78 0.10 3.22 15.05
CA ARG A 78 -1.33 3.03 15.40
C ARG A 78 -1.93 4.22 16.12
N GLU A 79 -1.13 4.98 16.87
CA GLU A 79 -1.58 6.14 17.62
C GLU A 79 -1.73 7.40 16.76
N LEU A 80 -1.13 7.43 15.56
CA LEU A 80 -1.20 8.60 14.68
C LEU A 80 -2.63 8.88 14.25
N ARG A 81 -3.03 10.14 14.36
CA ARG A 81 -4.34 10.64 13.94
C ARG A 81 -4.21 11.69 12.85
N ASN A 82 -5.18 11.69 11.96
CA ASN A 82 -5.33 12.75 11.00
C ASN A 82 -5.87 14.01 11.72
N PRO A 83 -5.21 15.17 11.63
CA PRO A 83 -5.61 16.37 12.38
C PRO A 83 -6.92 17.00 11.86
N VAL A 84 -7.35 16.65 10.65
CA VAL A 84 -8.57 17.16 10.03
C VAL A 84 -9.77 16.30 10.41
N THR A 85 -9.62 14.99 10.32
CA THR A 85 -10.74 14.04 10.51
C THR A 85 -10.78 13.45 11.91
N ASN A 86 -9.70 13.62 12.68
CA ASN A 86 -9.44 12.98 13.97
C ASN A 86 -9.46 11.43 13.94
N ALA A 87 -9.56 10.82 12.75
CA ALA A 87 -9.48 9.38 12.58
C ALA A 87 -8.03 8.90 12.70
N HIS A 88 -7.83 7.61 13.00
CA HIS A 88 -6.50 6.99 12.90
C HIS A 88 -5.97 7.15 11.49
N LEU A 89 -4.66 7.40 11.36
CA LEU A 89 -4.01 7.62 10.06
C LEU A 89 -3.92 6.33 9.21
N PHE A 90 -3.94 5.17 9.86
CA PHE A 90 -3.89 3.86 9.23
C PHE A 90 -5.08 3.00 9.69
N LYS A 91 -5.72 2.28 8.77
CA LYS A 91 -6.78 1.28 9.04
C LYS A 91 -6.16 0.02 9.63
N LEU A 92 -4.94 -0.31 9.18
CA LEU A 92 -4.18 -1.46 9.65
C LEU A 92 -2.70 -1.09 9.79
N VAL A 93 -2.09 -1.54 10.88
CA VAL A 93 -0.64 -1.54 11.08
C VAL A 93 -0.29 -2.86 11.73
N CYS A 94 0.48 -3.70 11.04
CA CYS A 94 0.84 -5.03 11.52
C CYS A 94 2.20 -5.49 11.02
N ARG A 95 2.65 -6.64 11.52
CA ARG A 95 3.85 -7.30 11.01
C ARG A 95 3.59 -7.78 9.59
N ARG A 96 4.63 -7.86 8.77
CA ARG A 96 4.53 -8.49 7.44
C ARG A 96 4.00 -9.91 7.50
N GLU A 97 4.34 -10.68 8.54
CA GLU A 97 3.86 -12.05 8.71
C GLU A 97 2.34 -12.09 8.94
N ASP A 98 1.79 -11.10 9.64
CA ASP A 98 0.33 -10.97 9.84
C ASP A 98 -0.37 -10.53 8.55
N ALA A 99 0.32 -9.74 7.71
CA ALA A 99 -0.21 -9.24 6.43
C ALA A 99 -0.21 -10.30 5.32
N GLU A 100 0.47 -11.44 5.49
CA GLU A 100 0.50 -12.51 4.48
C GLU A 100 -0.90 -13.04 4.16
N ALA A 101 -1.79 -13.06 5.15
CA ALA A 101 -3.20 -13.42 4.97
C ALA A 101 -3.95 -12.48 4.00
N LEU A 102 -3.44 -11.27 3.78
CA LEU A 102 -3.97 -10.27 2.85
C LEU A 102 -3.24 -10.29 1.49
N GLY A 103 -2.31 -11.22 1.29
CA GLY A 103 -1.49 -11.30 0.09
C GLY A 103 -0.26 -10.38 0.08
N TYR A 104 0.12 -9.81 1.23
CA TYR A 104 1.33 -9.00 1.37
C TYR A 104 2.30 -9.66 2.36
N GLY A 105 3.45 -10.15 1.89
CA GLY A 105 4.48 -10.66 2.78
C GLY A 105 5.64 -11.36 2.08
N GLY A 106 6.38 -12.15 2.84
CA GLY A 106 7.64 -12.73 2.40
C GLY A 106 8.88 -11.84 2.58
N PRO A 107 10.06 -12.34 2.22
CA PRO A 107 11.35 -11.76 2.64
C PRO A 107 11.67 -10.37 2.08
N ARG A 108 10.98 -9.98 1.00
CA ARG A 108 11.18 -8.71 0.29
C ARG A 108 10.15 -7.64 0.67
N CYS A 109 9.13 -8.01 1.43
CA CYS A 109 8.14 -7.07 1.96
C CYS A 109 8.70 -6.29 3.14
N ALA A 110 8.15 -5.09 3.33
CA ALA A 110 8.53 -4.22 4.43
C ALA A 110 8.27 -4.87 5.78
N ASP A 111 9.09 -4.57 6.79
CA ASP A 111 8.96 -5.18 8.12
C ASP A 111 7.63 -4.83 8.78
N VAL A 112 7.13 -3.62 8.59
CA VAL A 112 5.82 -3.20 9.09
C VAL A 112 4.93 -2.86 7.90
N PHE A 113 3.81 -3.57 7.77
CA PHE A 113 2.78 -3.27 6.79
C PHE A 113 1.85 -2.20 7.32
N VAL A 114 1.44 -1.28 6.45
CA VAL A 114 0.42 -0.27 6.78
C VAL A 114 -0.64 -0.19 5.70
N TRP A 115 -1.91 -0.10 6.12
CA TRP A 115 -3.03 0.23 5.26
C TRP A 115 -3.50 1.65 5.59
N PRO A 116 -3.40 2.61 4.67
CA PRO A 116 -3.77 4.00 4.95
C PRO A 116 -5.27 4.16 5.22
N ASN A 117 -5.62 5.10 6.11
CA ASN A 117 -6.99 5.49 6.38
C ASN A 117 -7.23 6.91 5.86
N PHE A 118 -8.13 7.03 4.89
CA PHE A 118 -8.49 8.30 4.27
C PHE A 118 -9.73 8.97 4.91
N GLY A 119 -10.27 8.35 5.96
CA GLY A 119 -11.52 8.75 6.61
C GLY A 119 -12.72 8.07 5.95
N ASP A 120 -13.08 6.88 6.45
CA ASP A 120 -14.16 6.06 5.90
C ASP A 120 -15.50 6.81 5.74
N HIS A 121 -15.78 7.79 6.61
CA HIS A 121 -16.98 8.62 6.52
C HIS A 121 -16.91 9.65 5.39
N LEU A 122 -15.71 10.15 5.06
CA LEU A 122 -15.51 11.11 3.99
C LEU A 122 -15.59 10.47 2.60
N GLU A 123 -15.27 9.17 2.50
CA GLU A 123 -15.51 8.39 1.27
C GLU A 123 -17.00 8.41 0.85
N LEU A 124 -17.92 8.64 1.79
CA LEU A 124 -19.37 8.72 1.56
C LEU A 124 -19.88 10.14 1.28
N GLU A 125 -19.16 11.19 1.69
CA GLU A 125 -19.69 12.57 1.74
C GLU A 125 -19.27 13.46 0.56
N TYR A 126 -18.25 13.06 -0.23
CA TYR A 126 -17.62 13.94 -1.22
C TYR A 126 -17.31 13.19 -2.52
N GLU A 127 -18.07 13.50 -3.55
CA GLU A 127 -18.05 12.75 -4.81
C GLU A 127 -16.89 13.16 -5.74
N LYS A 128 -16.41 14.42 -5.70
CA LYS A 128 -15.42 14.96 -6.67
C LYS A 128 -14.51 16.04 -6.08
N VAL A 129 -13.24 16.07 -6.52
CA VAL A 129 -12.28 17.18 -6.30
C VAL A 129 -12.52 18.31 -7.29
N THR A 130 -12.55 19.55 -6.81
CA THR A 130 -12.50 20.74 -7.66
C THR A 130 -11.07 21.24 -7.86
N ARG A 131 -10.85 22.06 -8.91
CA ARG A 131 -9.54 22.72 -9.13
C ARG A 131 -9.17 23.68 -8.00
N GLU A 132 -10.14 24.31 -7.36
CA GLU A 132 -9.91 25.22 -6.22
C GLU A 132 -9.45 24.45 -4.98
N ASP A 133 -9.97 23.24 -4.75
CA ASP A 133 -9.49 22.40 -3.67
C ASP A 133 -8.03 22.02 -3.89
N TYR A 134 -7.65 21.71 -5.14
CA TYR A 134 -6.26 21.39 -5.49
C TYR A 134 -5.29 22.55 -5.20
N ALA A 135 -5.69 23.79 -5.51
CA ALA A 135 -4.86 24.97 -5.26
C ALA A 135 -4.64 25.23 -3.76
N LYS A 136 -5.62 24.91 -2.90
CA LYS A 136 -5.51 25.04 -1.43
C LYS A 136 -4.56 24.02 -0.79
N MET A 137 -4.18 22.96 -1.50
CA MET A 137 -3.31 21.90 -0.97
C MET A 137 -1.84 22.32 -0.85
N GLY A 138 -1.41 23.43 -1.47
CA GLY A 138 -0.06 23.99 -1.29
C GLY A 138 1.07 23.06 -1.75
N VAL A 139 0.82 22.24 -2.77
CA VAL A 139 1.74 21.19 -3.23
C VAL A 139 2.86 21.81 -4.06
N PRO A 140 4.14 21.60 -3.71
CA PRO A 140 5.26 22.20 -4.42
C PRO A 140 5.61 21.50 -5.74
N ASP A 141 5.22 20.23 -5.95
CA ASP A 141 5.54 19.47 -7.16
C ASP A 141 4.51 18.37 -7.50
N ILE A 142 4.38 18.04 -8.78
CA ILE A 142 3.44 17.02 -9.31
C ILE A 142 4.20 15.78 -9.83
N GLY A 143 4.38 14.79 -8.95
CA GLY A 143 5.00 13.50 -9.28
C GLY A 143 3.97 12.38 -9.48
N THR A 144 4.27 11.37 -10.29
CA THR A 144 3.33 10.27 -10.59
C THR A 144 3.43 9.07 -9.65
N TRP A 145 4.46 8.93 -8.79
CA TRP A 145 4.83 7.59 -8.26
C TRP A 145 5.49 7.45 -6.87
N GLU A 146 5.43 8.40 -5.93
CA GLU A 146 6.18 8.23 -4.66
C GLU A 146 5.28 8.11 -3.43
N TRP A 147 4.94 6.89 -3.01
CA TRP A 147 4.38 6.65 -1.68
C TRP A 147 5.55 6.46 -0.68
N PRO A 148 5.60 7.09 0.51
CA PRO A 148 4.63 8.00 1.14
C PRO A 148 4.95 9.51 0.97
N VAL A 149 5.78 9.90 -0.01
CA VAL A 149 6.41 11.25 -0.09
C VAL A 149 5.85 12.13 -1.22
N GLY A 150 4.88 11.64 -2.00
CA GLY A 150 4.30 12.30 -3.16
C GLY A 150 2.82 11.99 -3.35
N ILE A 151 2.14 12.87 -4.08
CA ILE A 151 0.74 12.69 -4.48
C ILE A 151 0.68 11.55 -5.50
N PRO A 152 -0.14 10.52 -5.32
CA PRO A 152 -0.47 9.66 -6.44
C PRO A 152 -1.34 10.49 -7.39
N THR A 153 -0.84 10.90 -8.56
CA THR A 153 -1.68 11.57 -9.56
C THR A 153 -2.69 10.61 -10.22
N GLY A 154 -2.61 9.31 -9.90
CA GLY A 154 -3.62 8.31 -10.24
C GLY A 154 -4.49 7.96 -9.03
N ALA A 155 -5.80 8.08 -9.17
CA ALA A 155 -6.71 7.40 -8.25
C ALA A 155 -6.71 5.92 -8.61
N HIS A 156 -6.01 5.11 -7.81
CA HIS A 156 -6.00 3.66 -7.98
C HIS A 156 -7.30 3.11 -7.38
N GLU A 157 -8.08 2.44 -8.22
CA GLU A 157 -9.19 1.61 -7.76
C GLU A 157 -8.61 0.22 -7.45
N ASP A 158 -8.95 -0.34 -6.29
CA ASP A 158 -8.57 -1.72 -5.93
C ASP A 158 -9.24 -2.76 -6.87
N ILE A 159 -10.27 -2.32 -7.61
CA ILE A 159 -11.01 -3.12 -8.57
C ILE A 159 -10.55 -2.79 -10.00
N ALA A 160 -9.87 -3.75 -10.62
CA ALA A 160 -9.53 -3.70 -12.04
C ALA A 160 -10.64 -4.25 -12.93
N MET A 161 -10.64 -3.83 -14.21
CA MET A 161 -11.54 -4.37 -15.23
C MET A 161 -10.87 -5.49 -16.01
N LEU A 162 -11.54 -6.63 -16.13
CA LEU A 162 -11.14 -7.75 -16.99
C LEU A 162 -12.17 -7.94 -18.10
N ILE A 163 -11.73 -7.83 -19.36
CA ILE A 163 -12.55 -8.11 -20.54
C ILE A 163 -11.85 -9.19 -21.35
N VAL A 164 -12.55 -10.30 -21.63
CA VAL A 164 -12.01 -11.43 -22.38
C VAL A 164 -12.95 -11.78 -23.53
N ARG A 165 -12.39 -12.02 -24.71
CA ARG A 165 -13.13 -12.48 -25.90
C ARG A 165 -12.29 -13.52 -26.63
N GLY A 166 -12.86 -14.70 -26.84
CA GLY A 166 -12.20 -15.79 -27.58
C GLY A 166 -13.08 -17.03 -27.68
N PRO A 167 -12.59 -18.09 -28.35
CA PRO A 167 -13.23 -19.41 -28.33
C PRO A 167 -13.42 -19.91 -26.89
N GLY A 168 -14.51 -20.63 -26.63
CA GLY A 168 -14.81 -21.15 -25.30
C GLY A 168 -15.17 -20.11 -24.23
N VAL A 169 -15.29 -18.82 -24.57
CA VAL A 169 -15.73 -17.75 -23.64
C VAL A 169 -17.18 -17.36 -23.93
N LYS A 170 -18.01 -17.28 -22.90
CA LYS A 170 -19.43 -16.92 -23.03
C LYS A 170 -19.59 -15.49 -23.54
N ARG A 171 -20.36 -15.31 -24.62
CA ARG A 171 -20.64 -13.99 -25.19
C ARG A 171 -21.55 -13.18 -24.26
N GLY A 172 -21.14 -11.93 -23.98
CA GLY A 172 -21.94 -10.98 -23.21
C GLY A 172 -22.12 -11.35 -21.73
N TYR A 173 -21.39 -12.35 -21.23
CA TYR A 173 -21.49 -12.77 -19.85
C TYR A 173 -20.73 -11.82 -18.94
N LYS A 174 -21.36 -11.43 -17.83
CA LYS A 174 -20.75 -10.67 -16.75
C LYS A 174 -20.61 -11.58 -15.54
N CYS A 175 -19.38 -11.73 -15.05
CA CYS A 175 -19.11 -12.47 -13.83
C CYS A 175 -19.95 -11.92 -12.67
N LYS A 176 -20.53 -12.82 -11.87
CA LYS A 176 -21.41 -12.42 -10.75
C LYS A 176 -20.61 -11.99 -9.52
N LYS A 177 -19.33 -12.35 -9.47
CA LYS A 177 -18.42 -12.09 -8.35
C LYS A 177 -17.21 -11.31 -8.82
N LEU A 178 -16.61 -10.58 -7.89
CA LEU A 178 -15.25 -10.06 -8.07
C LEU A 178 -14.25 -11.21 -7.89
N TYR A 179 -13.19 -11.17 -8.69
CA TYR A 179 -12.08 -12.12 -8.60
C TYR A 179 -10.80 -11.37 -8.32
N SER A 180 -9.89 -12.03 -7.61
CA SER A 180 -8.56 -11.48 -7.39
C SER A 180 -7.77 -11.49 -8.69
N LEU A 181 -6.84 -10.54 -8.81
CA LEU A 181 -5.95 -10.42 -9.97
C LEU A 181 -5.18 -11.74 -10.24
N ILE A 182 -4.86 -12.50 -9.18
CA ILE A 182 -4.16 -13.78 -9.29
C ILE A 182 -4.95 -14.85 -10.08
N ASN A 183 -6.27 -14.67 -10.26
CA ASN A 183 -7.10 -15.57 -11.05
C ASN A 183 -6.96 -15.35 -12.57
N VAL A 184 -6.38 -14.23 -13.03
CA VAL A 184 -6.31 -13.89 -14.45
C VAL A 184 -5.43 -14.86 -15.23
N VAL A 185 -4.18 -15.04 -14.82
CA VAL A 185 -3.21 -15.91 -15.49
C VAL A 185 -3.71 -17.36 -15.63
N PRO A 186 -4.11 -18.07 -14.55
CA PRO A 186 -4.58 -19.45 -14.69
C PRO A 186 -5.83 -19.55 -15.58
N THR A 187 -6.70 -18.54 -15.56
CA THR A 187 -7.89 -18.51 -16.42
C THR A 187 -7.53 -18.40 -17.90
N LEU A 188 -6.60 -17.51 -18.25
CA LEU A 188 -6.16 -17.35 -19.64
C LEU A 188 -5.39 -18.57 -20.15
N CYS A 189 -4.52 -19.15 -19.32
CA CYS A 189 -3.83 -20.39 -19.65
C CYS A 189 -4.82 -21.53 -19.91
N TYR A 190 -5.81 -21.71 -19.03
CA TYR A 190 -6.85 -22.73 -19.19
C TYR A 190 -7.66 -22.52 -20.47
N ALA A 191 -8.12 -21.29 -20.74
CA ALA A 191 -8.90 -20.97 -21.93
C ALA A 191 -8.11 -21.17 -23.24
N ALA A 192 -6.78 -21.02 -23.19
CA ALA A 192 -5.89 -21.21 -24.33
C ALA A 192 -5.33 -22.64 -24.47
N GLY A 193 -5.70 -23.57 -23.58
CA GLY A 193 -5.12 -24.92 -23.56
C GLY A 193 -3.62 -24.95 -23.22
N LEU A 194 -3.14 -23.94 -22.50
CA LEU A 194 -1.73 -23.80 -22.08
C LEU A 194 -1.52 -24.35 -20.67
N PRO A 195 -0.31 -24.88 -20.37
CA PRO A 195 0.03 -25.25 -19.01
C PRO A 195 -0.02 -24.03 -18.09
N ILE A 196 -0.64 -24.20 -16.92
CA ILE A 196 -0.69 -23.17 -15.88
C ILE A 196 0.71 -23.05 -15.24
N PRO A 197 1.26 -21.84 -15.08
CA PRO A 197 2.53 -21.66 -14.39
C PRO A 197 2.51 -22.27 -12.99
N ARG A 198 3.58 -22.99 -12.63
CA ARG A 198 3.67 -23.75 -11.37
C ARG A 198 3.46 -22.91 -10.10
N ASP A 199 3.80 -21.63 -10.17
CA ASP A 199 3.79 -20.71 -9.03
C ASP A 199 2.46 -19.91 -8.94
N CYS A 200 1.48 -20.20 -9.80
CA CYS A 200 0.15 -19.60 -9.71
C CYS A 200 -0.59 -20.12 -8.47
N THR A 201 -1.07 -19.20 -7.63
CA THR A 201 -1.90 -19.51 -6.45
C THR A 201 -3.40 -19.26 -6.70
N GLY A 202 -3.75 -18.57 -7.79
CA GLY A 202 -5.13 -18.32 -8.18
C GLY A 202 -5.80 -19.51 -8.87
N GLY A 203 -7.14 -19.55 -8.79
CA GLY A 203 -7.97 -20.50 -9.51
C GLY A 203 -8.46 -19.98 -10.87
N VAL A 204 -9.00 -20.89 -11.69
CA VAL A 204 -9.64 -20.56 -12.97
C VAL A 204 -11.05 -19.99 -12.74
N ILE A 205 -11.35 -18.86 -13.39
CA ILE A 205 -12.69 -18.25 -13.41
C ILE A 205 -13.58 -19.05 -14.37
N LYS A 206 -14.13 -20.17 -13.90
CA LYS A 206 -14.92 -21.08 -14.75
C LYS A 206 -16.24 -20.47 -15.24
N GLU A 207 -16.82 -19.52 -14.52
CA GLU A 207 -18.15 -19.00 -14.87
C GLU A 207 -18.17 -18.24 -16.21
N MET A 208 -17.06 -17.62 -16.61
CA MET A 208 -16.94 -16.92 -17.90
C MET A 208 -16.74 -17.87 -19.08
N LEU A 209 -16.39 -19.13 -18.82
CA LEU A 209 -16.13 -20.13 -19.86
C LEU A 209 -17.42 -20.86 -20.24
N ALA A 210 -17.61 -21.09 -21.53
CA ALA A 210 -18.57 -22.06 -22.03
C ALA A 210 -17.97 -23.44 -21.76
N LEU A 211 -18.50 -24.15 -20.77
CA LEU A 211 -18.09 -25.54 -20.53
C LEU A 211 -18.45 -26.34 -21.78
N GLU A 212 -17.50 -27.11 -22.31
CA GLU A 212 -17.82 -28.21 -23.20
C GLU A 212 -18.54 -29.28 -22.35
N GLU A 213 -19.71 -29.75 -22.80
CA GLU A 213 -20.36 -30.95 -22.26
C GLU A 213 -19.54 -32.21 -22.57
#